data_AF-A0A1Y4CQX6-F1
#
_entry.id   AF-A0A1Y4CQX6-F1
#
_cell.length_a   1.000
_cell.length_b   1.000
_cell.length_c   1.000
_cell.angle_alpha   90.00
_cell.angle_beta   90.00
_cell.angle_gamma   90.00
#
_symmetry.space_group_name_H-M   'P 1'
#
loop_
_entity.id
_entity.type
_entity.pdbx_description
1 polymer ?
#
loop_
_entity_poly.entity_id
_entity_poly.type
_entity_poly.pdbx_seq_one_letter_code
_entity_poly.pdbx_strand_id
1 'polypeptide(L)'
;MSSQLATRVEDAEAERFRETTRLLGTTPADAMRIFVSAFNAHRGFPFEVRLPEPKIEAFATEQEAADFSDRLALRMMSDAR
;
A
#
# COMPACT_ATOMS: atom_id res chain seq x y z
N MET A 1 0.44 7.16 31.55
CA MET A 1 -0.96 7.21 31.08
C MET A 1 -1.11 6.26 29.91
N SER A 2 -2.20 5.48 29.83
CA SER A 2 -2.52 4.64 28.66
C SER A 2 -3.65 5.30 27.87
N SER A 3 -3.66 5.11 26.55
CA SER A 3 -4.69 5.63 25.64
C SER A 3 -5.28 4.48 24.83
N GLN A 4 -6.59 4.53 24.57
CA GLN A 4 -7.29 3.56 23.75
C GLN A 4 -7.36 4.06 22.30
N LEU A 5 -6.95 3.20 21.37
CA LEU A 5 -7.14 3.40 19.94
C LEU A 5 -8.23 2.44 19.48
N ALA A 6 -9.29 2.95 18.85
CA ALA A 6 -10.42 2.16 18.35
C ALA A 6 -10.58 2.38 16.85
N THR A 7 -10.73 1.28 16.10
CA THR A 7 -10.90 1.30 14.65
C THR A 7 -11.97 0.30 14.26
N ARG A 8 -12.85 0.69 13.33
CA ARG A 8 -13.85 -0.21 12.77
C ARG A 8 -13.18 -1.10 11.72
N VAL A 9 -13.52 -2.39 11.74
CA VAL A 9 -13.09 -3.40 10.77
C VAL A 9 -14.30 -4.25 10.42
N GLU A 10 -14.29 -4.84 9.23
CA GLU A 10 -15.32 -5.78 8.80
C GLU A 10 -15.34 -7.02 9.71
N ASP A 11 -16.53 -7.56 9.99
CA ASP A 11 -16.68 -8.69 10.91
C ASP A 11 -15.83 -9.90 10.47
N ALA A 12 -15.78 -10.17 9.16
CA ALA A 12 -14.96 -11.25 8.61
C ALA A 12 -13.45 -11.03 8.84
N GLU A 13 -12.96 -9.79 8.81
CA GLU A 13 -11.57 -9.49 9.16
C GLU A 13 -11.31 -9.58 10.65
N ALA A 14 -12.27 -9.13 11.47
CA ALA A 14 -12.17 -9.24 12.91
C ALA A 14 -12.06 -10.70 13.36
N GLU A 15 -12.86 -11.61 12.79
CA GLU A 15 -12.77 -13.04 13.11
C GLU A 15 -11.44 -13.66 12.66
N ARG A 16 -10.99 -13.36 11.42
CA ARG A 16 -9.68 -13.82 10.94
C ARG A 16 -8.54 -13.36 11.83
N PHE A 17 -8.57 -12.11 12.28
CA PHE A 17 -7.55 -11.57 13.16
C PHE A 17 -7.56 -12.25 14.54
N ARG A 18 -8.75 -12.48 15.12
CA ARG A 18 -8.89 -13.21 16.39
C ARG A 18 -8.40 -14.65 16.29
N GLU A 19 -8.75 -15.35 15.22
CA GLU A 19 -8.28 -16.72 15.01
C GLU A 19 -6.76 -16.78 14.83
N THR A 20 -6.20 -15.91 14.01
CA THR A 20 -4.75 -15.86 13.75
C THR A 20 -3.98 -15.58 15.03
N THR A 21 -4.40 -14.58 15.81
CA THR A 21 -3.74 -14.25 17.08
C THR A 21 -3.81 -15.39 18.09
N ARG A 22 -4.97 -16.08 18.18
CA ARG A 22 -5.12 -17.30 18.98
C ARG A 22 -4.16 -18.41 18.54
N LEU A 23 -4.04 -18.67 17.24
CA LEU A 23 -3.12 -19.69 16.70
C LEU A 23 -1.65 -19.37 17.00
N LEU A 24 -1.30 -18.08 17.04
CA LEU A 24 0.03 -17.60 17.44
C LEU A 24 0.26 -17.62 18.97
N GLY A 25 -0.74 -18.01 19.77
CA GLY A 25 -0.66 -17.98 21.23
C GLY A 25 -0.66 -16.56 21.82
N THR A 26 -1.27 -15.61 21.13
CA THR A 26 -1.35 -14.18 21.52
C THR A 26 -2.80 -13.72 21.61
N THR A 27 -3.01 -12.47 22.02
CA THR A 27 -4.31 -11.80 21.94
C THR A 27 -4.33 -10.73 20.85
N PRO A 28 -5.51 -10.36 20.30
CA PRO A 28 -5.63 -9.20 19.41
C PRO A 28 -5.01 -7.92 20.00
N ALA A 29 -5.16 -7.71 21.30
CA ALA A 29 -4.56 -6.57 21.98
C ALA A 29 -3.03 -6.63 22.00
N ASP A 30 -2.44 -7.80 22.24
CA ASP A 30 -0.99 -7.99 22.20
C ASP A 30 -0.44 -7.79 20.79
N ALA A 31 -1.10 -8.35 19.78
CA ALA A 31 -0.73 -8.14 18.38
C ALA A 31 -0.76 -6.66 18.00
N MET A 32 -1.78 -5.92 18.43
CA MET A 32 -1.84 -4.46 18.21
C MET A 32 -0.74 -3.70 18.95
N ARG A 33 -0.40 -4.08 20.19
CA ARG A 33 0.72 -3.46 20.93
C ARG A 33 2.05 -3.69 20.22
N ILE A 34 2.29 -4.91 19.75
CA ILE A 34 3.48 -5.28 18.98
C ILE A 34 3.53 -4.47 17.68
N PHE A 35 2.41 -4.40 16.95
CA PHE A 35 2.31 -3.61 15.73
C PHE A 35 2.64 -2.13 15.97
N VAL A 36 2.03 -1.49 16.99
CA VAL A 36 2.29 -0.07 17.30
C VAL A 36 3.76 0.16 17.67
N SER A 37 4.37 -0.75 18.43
CA SER A 37 5.79 -0.68 18.76
C SER A 37 6.67 -0.77 17.51
N ALA A 38 6.41 -1.74 16.64
CA ALA A 38 7.15 -1.92 15.40
C ALA A 38 6.95 -0.74 14.44
N PHE A 39 5.73 -0.23 14.31
CA PHE A 39 5.41 0.92 13.46
C PHE A 39 6.22 2.16 13.85
N ASN A 40 6.25 2.45 15.15
CA ASN A 40 7.01 3.60 15.66
C ASN A 40 8.53 3.41 15.50
N ALA A 41 9.04 2.19 15.75
CA ALA A 41 10.46 1.88 15.58
C ALA A 41 10.96 2.06 14.14
N HIS A 42 10.12 1.71 13.15
CA HIS A 42 10.44 1.84 11.72
C HIS A 42 10.04 3.20 11.13
N ARG A 43 9.45 4.10 11.94
CA ARG A 43 8.86 5.37 11.49
C ARG A 43 7.85 5.18 10.34
N GLY A 44 7.12 4.07 10.36
CA GLY A 44 6.25 3.63 9.27
C GLY A 44 5.88 2.15 9.41
N PHE A 45 5.20 1.59 8.40
CA PHE A 45 4.79 0.19 8.45
C PHE A 45 5.99 -0.76 8.53
N PRO A 46 5.91 -1.84 9.34
CA PRO A 46 6.97 -2.83 9.46
C PRO A 46 7.03 -3.82 8.27
N PHE A 47 6.27 -3.53 7.22
CA PHE A 47 6.27 -4.25 5.95
C PHE A 47 6.28 -3.24 4.82
N GLU A 48 6.70 -3.70 3.65
CA GLU A 48 6.86 -2.87 2.46
C GLU A 48 5.49 -2.43 1.93
N VAL A 49 5.11 -1.19 2.21
CA VAL A 49 3.89 -0.57 1.65
C VAL A 49 4.25 0.10 0.34
N ARG A 50 4.28 -0.70 -0.72
CA ARG A 50 4.37 -0.22 -2.09
C ARG A 50 3.01 -0.34 -2.77
N LEU A 51 2.65 0.66 -3.56
CA LEU A 51 1.69 0.42 -4.63
C LEU A 51 2.32 -0.60 -5.60
N PRO A 52 1.53 -1.46 -6.26
CA PRO A 52 2.06 -2.17 -7.43
C PRO A 52 2.74 -1.11 -8.29
N GLU A 53 4.02 -1.32 -8.63
CA GLU A 53 4.65 -0.44 -9.61
C GLU A 53 3.67 -0.35 -10.78
N PRO A 54 3.25 0.86 -11.20
CA PRO A 54 2.53 0.95 -12.46
C PRO A 54 3.38 0.15 -13.44
N LYS A 55 2.76 -0.78 -14.18
CA LYS A 55 3.45 -1.49 -15.24
C LYS A 55 3.85 -0.45 -16.28
N ILE A 56 4.97 0.23 -16.03
CA ILE A 56 5.67 1.04 -17.00
C ILE A 56 6.39 -0.01 -17.81
N GLU A 57 5.69 -0.56 -18.81
CA GLU A 57 6.35 -1.34 -19.84
C GLU A 57 7.36 -0.40 -20.49
N ALA A 58 8.64 -0.73 -20.36
CA ALA A 58 9.68 -0.03 -21.09
C ALA A 58 9.38 -0.19 -22.59
N PHE A 59 9.54 0.89 -23.35
CA PHE A 59 9.48 0.82 -24.80
C PHE A 59 10.50 -0.23 -25.27
N ALA A 60 10.07 -1.12 -26.16
CA ALA A 60 10.94 -2.17 -26.68
C ALA A 60 12.04 -1.59 -27.59
N THR A 61 11.81 -0.40 -28.17
CA THR A 61 12.75 0.28 -29.07
C THR A 61 12.73 1.80 -28.89
N GLU A 62 13.81 2.46 -29.31
CA GLU A 62 13.89 3.93 -29.36
C GLU A 62 12.82 4.53 -30.29
N GLN A 63 12.49 3.84 -31.38
CA GLN A 63 11.44 4.28 -32.31
C GLN A 63 10.07 4.33 -31.61
N GLU A 64 9.74 3.33 -30.80
CA GLU A 64 8.48 3.29 -30.06
C GLU A 64 8.37 4.44 -29.04
N ALA A 65 9.50 4.80 -28.40
CA ALA A 65 9.57 5.94 -27.49
C ALA A 65 9.37 7.28 -28.22
N ALA A 66 9.96 7.43 -29.42
CA ALA A 66 9.78 8.60 -30.28
C ALA A 66 8.32 8.75 -30.72
N ASP A 67 7.72 7.66 -31.23
CA ASP A 67 6.32 7.64 -31.69
C ASP A 67 5.33 7.92 -30.56
N PHE A 68 5.63 7.49 -29.33
CA PHE A 68 4.83 7.82 -28.16
C PHE A 68 4.91 9.32 -27.83
N SER A 69 6.12 9.87 -27.84
CA SER A 69 6.38 11.29 -27.55
C SER A 69 5.70 12.22 -28.56
N ASP A 70 5.77 11.87 -29.84
CA ASP A 70 5.13 12.64 -30.93
C ASP A 70 3.60 12.64 -30.78
N ARG A 71 3.00 11.48 -30.50
CA ARG A 71 1.56 11.36 -30.25
C ARG A 71 1.12 12.17 -29.04
N LEU A 72 1.91 12.16 -27.96
CA LEU A 72 1.63 12.94 -26.77
C LEU A 72 1.67 14.44 -27.06
N ALA A 73 2.70 14.91 -27.76
CA ALA A 73 2.87 16.31 -28.12
C ALA A 73 1.69 16.83 -28.97
N LEU A 74 1.26 16.05 -29.97
CA LEU A 74 0.11 16.38 -30.81
C LEU A 74 -1.19 16.50 -30.01
N ARG A 75 -1.41 15.61 -29.04
CA ARG A 75 -2.58 15.65 -28.16
C ARG A 75 -2.57 16.87 -27.24
N MET A 76 -1.42 17.22 -26.68
CA MET A 76 -1.32 18.41 -25.84
C MET A 76 -1.58 19.70 -26.62
N MET A 77 -1.20 19.75 -27.90
CA MET A 77 -1.49 20.87 -28.79
C MET A 77 -2.97 20.97 -29.17
N SER A 78 -3.68 19.84 -29.29
CA SER A 78 -5.12 19.85 -29.57
C SER A 78 -5.95 20.25 -28.35
N ASP A 79 -5.56 19.83 -27.16
CA ASP A 79 -6.29 20.08 -25.91
C ASP A 79 -6.09 21.52 -25.39
N ALA A 80 -5.10 22.25 -25.92
CA ALA A 80 -4.81 23.65 -25.59
C ALA A 80 -5.56 24.69 -26.46
N ARG A 81 -6.51 24.25 -27.30
CA ARG A 81 -7.40 25.10 -28.11
C ARG A 81 -8.80 25.11 -27.53
#